data_AF-A0A8H5W646-F1
#
_entry.id   AF-A0A8H5W646-F1
#
_cell.length_a   1.000
_cell.length_b   1.000
_cell.length_c   1.000
_cell.angle_alpha   90.00
_cell.angle_beta   90.00
_cell.angle_gamma   90.00
#
_symmetry.space_group_name_H-M   'P 1'
#
loop_
_entity.id
_entity.type
_entity.pdbx_description
1 polymer ?
#
loop_
_entity_poly.entity_id
_entity_poly.type
_entity_poly.pdbx_seq_one_letter_code
_entity_poly.pdbx_strand_id
1 'polypeptide(L)'
;MNMKLIQTDPMKGLMPEAESAFDTTDHETLMKHVMEKITTERHPSGTSAMMPLELGGVVDSELKVYGTCNLRVADASIMPLIPSAHLQASVYAIAEKLTRQQTWLNQPNRIAALENHFLSLPGRGQPSDNIPMIG
;
A
#
# COMPACT_ATOMS: atom_id res chain seq x y z
N MET A 1 10.96 2.71 -22.34
CA MET A 1 12.27 2.94 -21.70
C MET A 1 12.74 4.35 -22.06
N ASN A 2 13.39 5.10 -21.14
CA ASN A 2 13.82 6.48 -21.44
C ASN A 2 15.11 6.48 -22.27
N MET A 3 15.01 6.82 -23.56
CA MET A 3 16.16 6.82 -24.49
C MET A 3 17.31 7.73 -24.05
N LYS A 4 17.02 8.84 -23.34
CA LYS A 4 18.06 9.73 -22.81
C LYS A 4 18.94 9.03 -21.78
N LEU A 5 18.37 8.13 -20.97
CA LEU A 5 19.11 7.35 -19.97
C LEU A 5 20.04 6.35 -20.65
N ILE A 6 19.52 5.64 -21.66
CA ILE A 6 20.25 4.62 -22.43
C ILE A 6 21.48 5.23 -23.14
N GLN A 7 21.35 6.46 -23.63
CA GLN A 7 22.41 7.16 -24.36
C GLN A 7 23.49 7.78 -23.45
N THR A 8 23.42 7.61 -22.14
CA THR A 8 24.48 8.07 -21.22
C THR A 8 25.73 7.19 -21.31
N ASP A 9 26.91 7.76 -21.05
CA ASP A 9 28.19 7.03 -21.19
C ASP A 9 28.30 5.77 -20.32
N PRO A 10 27.82 5.74 -19.06
CA PRO A 10 27.80 4.50 -18.27
C PRO A 10 26.93 3.39 -18.88
N MET A 11 25.83 3.75 -19.55
CA MET A 11 24.88 2.79 -20.14
C MET A 11 25.35 2.27 -21.50
N LYS A 12 26.03 3.09 -22.32
CA LYS A 12 26.55 2.68 -23.64
C LYS A 12 27.45 1.45 -23.57
N GLY A 13 28.28 1.33 -22.53
CA GLY A 13 29.18 0.20 -22.33
C GLY A 13 28.47 -1.14 -22.10
N LEU A 14 27.20 -1.12 -21.69
CA LEU A 14 26.38 -2.32 -21.50
C LEU A 14 25.69 -2.80 -22.79
N MET A 15 25.83 -2.04 -23.89
CA MET A 15 25.20 -2.31 -25.19
C MET A 15 23.71 -2.73 -25.07
N PRO A 16 22.88 -1.94 -24.36
CA PRO A 16 21.49 -2.32 -24.11
C PRO A 16 20.68 -2.34 -25.42
N GLU A 17 20.05 -3.48 -25.71
CA GLU A 17 19.05 -3.58 -26.77
C GLU A 17 17.70 -3.13 -26.21
N ALA A 18 17.17 -2.03 -26.73
CA ALA A 18 15.83 -1.60 -26.39
C ALA A 18 14.81 -2.41 -27.19
N GLU A 19 14.08 -3.31 -26.50
CA GLU A 19 12.94 -4.07 -27.05
C GLU A 19 11.88 -3.16 -27.71
N SER A 20 11.87 -1.89 -27.31
CA SER A 20 11.14 -0.81 -27.98
C SER A 20 11.97 0.48 -27.92
N ALA A 21 12.94 0.58 -28.83
CA ALA A 21 13.62 1.84 -29.09
C ALA A 21 12.64 2.79 -29.80
N PHE A 22 12.26 3.89 -29.13
CA PHE A 22 11.48 4.94 -29.75
C PHE A 22 12.44 6.06 -30.15
N ASP A 23 12.76 6.15 -31.44
CA ASP A 23 13.59 7.23 -31.98
C ASP A 23 12.76 8.47 -32.36
N THR A 24 11.59 8.62 -31.75
CA THR A 24 10.66 9.72 -32.02
C THR A 24 10.20 10.37 -30.73
N THR A 25 10.01 11.68 -30.78
CA THR A 25 9.36 12.49 -29.75
C THR A 25 7.93 12.88 -30.15
N ASP A 26 7.43 12.38 -31.28
CA ASP A 26 6.09 12.66 -31.77
C ASP A 26 5.03 12.05 -30.85
N HIS A 27 4.12 12.90 -30.35
CA HIS A 27 3.15 12.53 -29.34
C HIS A 27 2.15 11.48 -29.86
N GLU A 28 1.62 11.65 -31.07
CA GLU A 28 0.61 10.75 -31.63
C GLU A 28 1.17 9.34 -31.83
N THR A 29 2.38 9.25 -32.39
CA THR A 29 3.08 7.98 -32.58
C THR A 29 3.35 7.28 -31.25
N LEU A 30 3.83 8.02 -30.25
CA LEU A 30 4.09 7.46 -28.92
C LEU A 30 2.81 6.98 -28.24
N MET A 31 1.73 7.76 -28.29
CA MET A 31 0.45 7.38 -27.69
C MET A 31 -0.13 6.12 -28.31
N LYS A 32 -0.06 5.96 -29.64
CA LYS A 32 -0.50 4.74 -30.30
C LYS A 32 0.23 3.50 -29.78
N HIS A 33 1.56 3.58 -29.64
CA HIS A 33 2.36 2.48 -29.11
C HIS A 33 2.07 2.16 -27.65
N VAL A 34 1.87 3.20 -26.82
CA VAL A 34 1.45 3.02 -25.42
C VAL A 34 0.13 2.25 -25.38
N MET A 35 -0.87 2.65 -26.16
CA MET A 35 -2.17 1.99 -26.18
C MET A 35 -2.12 0.53 -26.67
N GLU A 36 -1.22 0.20 -27.59
CA GLU A 36 -1.03 -1.17 -28.08
C GLU A 36 -0.34 -2.09 -27.06
N LYS A 37 0.51 -1.55 -26.19
CA LYS A 37 1.38 -2.33 -25.29
C LYS A 37 1.08 -2.16 -23.80
N ILE A 38 0.18 -1.25 -23.43
CA ILE A 38 -0.14 -0.96 -22.03
C ILE A 38 -0.63 -2.22 -21.33
N THR A 39 -0.07 -2.48 -20.16
CA THR A 39 -0.44 -3.59 -19.28
C THR A 39 -0.46 -3.12 -17.84
N THR A 40 -1.01 -3.95 -16.96
CA THR A 40 -1.05 -3.66 -15.53
C THR A 40 0.26 -4.05 -14.86
N GLU A 41 0.75 -3.19 -13.97
CA GLU A 41 1.80 -3.53 -12.99
C GLU A 41 1.26 -4.34 -11.81
N ARG A 42 0.02 -4.84 -11.90
CA ARG A 42 -0.63 -5.72 -10.91
C ARG A 42 -0.73 -5.08 -9.52
N HIS A 43 -1.03 -3.77 -9.51
CA HIS A 43 -1.27 -2.99 -8.30
C HIS A 43 -2.71 -2.46 -8.20
N PRO A 44 -3.74 -3.33 -8.17
CA PRO A 44 -5.12 -2.87 -7.93
C PRO A 44 -5.24 -2.29 -6.52
N SER A 45 -5.82 -1.09 -6.40
CA SER A 45 -5.98 -0.36 -5.14
C SER A 45 -7.12 0.66 -5.23
N GLY A 46 -7.51 1.24 -4.09
CA GLY A 46 -8.43 2.39 -4.03
C GLY A 46 -9.92 2.09 -4.20
N THR A 47 -10.34 0.82 -4.31
CA THR A 47 -11.75 0.44 -4.48
C THR A 47 -12.61 0.59 -3.22
N SER A 48 -12.01 0.79 -2.04
CA SER A 48 -12.70 1.05 -0.77
C SER A 48 -12.00 2.17 -0.01
N ALA A 49 -11.78 3.30 -0.68
CA ALA A 49 -10.96 4.41 -0.24
C ALA A 49 -11.24 4.87 1.20
N MET A 50 -10.15 5.01 1.97
CA MET A 50 -10.13 5.64 3.29
C MET A 50 -10.11 7.16 3.14
N MET A 51 -11.28 7.78 3.13
CA MET A 51 -11.49 9.22 2.96
C MET A 51 -12.88 9.61 3.50
N PRO A 52 -13.19 10.91 3.68
CA PRO A 52 -14.50 11.33 4.13
C PRO A 52 -15.64 10.78 3.25
N LEU A 53 -16.75 10.39 3.88
CA LEU A 53 -17.91 9.80 3.20
C LEU A 53 -18.49 10.76 2.15
N GLU A 54 -18.53 12.06 2.45
CA GLU A 54 -19.00 13.11 1.54
C GLU A 54 -18.15 13.27 0.27
N LEU A 55 -16.93 12.75 0.27
CA LEU A 55 -16.03 12.73 -0.88
C LEU A 55 -16.02 11.36 -1.60
N GLY A 56 -16.91 10.45 -1.24
CA GLY A 56 -17.01 9.10 -1.83
C GLY A 56 -16.21 8.03 -1.09
N GLY A 57 -15.80 8.27 0.15
CA GLY A 57 -15.10 7.28 0.96
C GLY A 57 -15.96 6.08 1.36
N VAL A 58 -15.30 4.94 1.54
CA VAL A 58 -15.94 3.67 1.94
C VAL A 58 -15.61 3.31 3.38
N VAL A 59 -14.40 3.64 3.84
CA VAL A 59 -13.95 3.42 5.21
C VAL A 59 -13.48 4.69 5.89
N ASP A 60 -13.65 4.77 7.20
CA ASP A 60 -13.11 5.85 8.02
C ASP A 60 -11.62 5.68 8.36
N SER A 61 -11.06 6.61 9.14
CA SER A 61 -9.66 6.57 9.57
C SER A 61 -9.32 5.38 10.48
N GLU A 62 -10.31 4.69 11.02
CA GLU A 62 -10.18 3.43 11.74
C GLU A 62 -10.34 2.21 10.82
N LEU A 63 -10.46 2.40 9.50
CA LEU A 63 -10.71 1.34 8.51
C LEU A 63 -12.09 0.70 8.67
N LYS A 64 -13.03 1.32 9.40
CA LYS A 64 -14.40 0.83 9.55
C LYS A 64 -15.23 1.21 8.35
N VAL A 65 -16.00 0.26 7.82
CA VAL A 65 -16.92 0.53 6.71
C VAL A 65 -18.06 1.41 7.21
N TYR A 66 -18.28 2.54 6.53
CA TYR A 66 -19.38 3.45 6.85
C TYR A 66 -20.74 2.71 6.80
N GLY A 67 -21.64 3.04 7.74
CA GLY A 67 -22.95 2.41 7.84
C GLY A 67 -22.97 0.99 8.41
N THR A 68 -21.82 0.46 8.86
CA THR A 68 -21.73 -0.86 9.49
C THR A 68 -21.33 -0.77 10.97
N CYS A 69 -21.56 -1.84 11.73
CA CYS A 69 -21.17 -1.88 13.15
C CYS A 69 -19.82 -2.58 13.38
N ASN A 70 -19.53 -3.64 12.62
CA ASN A 70 -18.40 -4.53 12.88
C ASN A 70 -17.69 -5.05 11.62
N LEU A 71 -17.61 -4.23 10.57
CA LEU A 71 -16.88 -4.56 9.34
C LEU A 71 -15.74 -3.57 9.12
N ARG A 72 -14.56 -4.09 8.82
CA ARG A 72 -13.35 -3.32 8.50
C ARG A 72 -12.69 -3.89 7.24
N VAL A 73 -11.96 -3.04 6.51
CA VAL A 73 -11.19 -3.43 5.31
C VAL A 73 -9.73 -3.07 5.55
N ALA A 74 -8.81 -4.04 5.44
CA ALA A 74 -7.39 -3.85 5.74
C ALA A 74 -6.49 -4.43 4.64
N ASP A 75 -6.64 -3.89 3.43
CA ASP A 75 -5.84 -4.26 2.26
C ASP A 75 -5.54 -3.02 1.39
N ALA A 76 -5.08 -3.22 0.16
CA ALA A 76 -4.74 -2.13 -0.75
C ALA A 76 -5.94 -1.28 -1.21
N SER A 77 -7.17 -1.79 -1.08
CA SER A 77 -8.37 -1.08 -1.54
C SER A 77 -8.61 0.22 -0.77
N ILE A 78 -8.09 0.34 0.45
CA ILE A 78 -8.31 1.53 1.28
C ILE A 78 -7.43 2.71 0.89
N MET A 79 -6.42 2.53 0.04
CA MET A 79 -5.51 3.62 -0.35
C MET A 79 -6.22 4.58 -1.32
N PRO A 80 -6.64 5.79 -0.91
CA PRO A 80 -7.33 6.72 -1.81
C PRO A 80 -6.42 7.22 -2.94
N LEU A 81 -5.10 7.23 -2.71
CA LEU A 81 -4.07 7.49 -3.70
C LEU A 81 -3.00 6.40 -3.57
N ILE A 82 -2.66 5.79 -4.69
CA ILE A 82 -1.64 4.74 -4.75
C ILE A 82 -0.24 5.35 -4.50
N PRO A 83 0.59 4.77 -3.61
CA PRO A 83 1.96 5.22 -3.44
C PRO A 83 2.82 4.86 -4.66
N SER A 84 3.85 5.66 -4.94
CA SER A 84 4.84 5.39 -5.98
C SER A 84 5.84 4.29 -5.57
N ALA A 85 5.33 3.11 -5.22
CA ALA A 85 6.08 1.96 -4.75
C ALA A 85 5.30 0.65 -4.98
N HIS A 86 5.97 -0.50 -4.84
CA HIS A 86 5.28 -1.79 -4.77
C HIS A 86 4.39 -1.87 -3.52
N LEU A 87 3.16 -2.35 -3.69
CA LEU A 87 2.13 -2.24 -2.64
C LEU A 87 2.34 -3.16 -1.44
N GLN A 88 3.22 -4.16 -1.53
CA GLN A 88 3.44 -5.14 -0.45
C GLN A 88 3.75 -4.46 0.89
N ALA A 89 4.71 -3.52 0.90
CA ALA A 89 5.10 -2.82 2.13
C ALA A 89 3.95 -1.95 2.68
N SER A 90 3.22 -1.28 1.79
CA SER A 90 2.06 -0.45 2.17
C SER A 90 0.94 -1.28 2.78
N VAL A 91 0.65 -2.46 2.22
CA VAL A 91 -0.36 -3.38 2.76
C VAL A 91 0.04 -3.90 4.15
N TYR A 92 1.32 -4.22 4.37
CA TYR A 92 1.78 -4.56 5.72
C TYR A 92 1.61 -3.41 6.70
N ALA A 93 1.95 -2.18 6.30
CA ALA A 93 1.75 -1.01 7.15
C ALA A 93 0.26 -0.78 7.49
N ILE A 94 -0.65 -1.01 6.54
CA ILE A 94 -2.11 -0.95 6.76
C ILE A 94 -2.56 -2.01 7.75
N ALA A 95 -2.13 -3.25 7.57
CA ALA A 95 -2.46 -4.34 8.49
C ALA A 95 -1.93 -4.06 9.91
N GLU A 96 -0.71 -3.57 10.02
CA GLU A 96 -0.11 -3.25 11.31
C GLU A 96 -0.80 -2.04 11.98
N LYS A 97 -1.21 -1.04 11.20
CA LYS A 97 -2.03 0.08 11.69
C LYS A 97 -3.32 -0.42 12.32
N LEU A 98 -4.04 -1.34 11.68
CA LEU A 98 -5.27 -1.91 12.23
C LEU A 98 -5.03 -2.56 13.60
N THR A 99 -3.97 -3.38 13.71
CA THR A 99 -3.67 -4.09 14.97
C THR A 99 -3.34 -3.18 16.14
N ARG A 100 -2.89 -1.94 15.88
CA ARG A 100 -2.59 -0.94 16.92
C ARG A 100 -3.81 -0.13 17.38
N GLN A 101 -4.97 -0.27 16.73
CA GLN A 101 -6.15 0.51 17.09
C GLN A 101 -6.87 -0.08 18.30
N GLN A 102 -7.09 0.73 19.34
CA GLN A 102 -7.81 0.29 20.54
C GLN A 102 -9.25 -0.18 20.22
N THR A 103 -9.91 0.47 19.26
CA THR A 103 -11.26 0.10 18.79
C THR A 103 -11.30 -1.24 18.05
N TRP A 104 -10.17 -1.68 17.50
CA TRP A 104 -10.01 -3.06 17.06
C TRP A 104 -9.77 -3.97 18.26
N LEU A 105 -8.86 -3.60 19.17
CA LEU A 105 -8.47 -4.44 20.31
C LEU A 105 -9.66 -4.77 21.24
N ASN A 106 -10.58 -3.84 21.47
CA ASN A 106 -11.69 -3.96 22.41
C ASN A 106 -12.93 -4.73 21.87
N GLN A 107 -12.80 -5.41 20.73
CA GLN A 107 -13.90 -6.15 20.09
C GLN A 107 -14.24 -7.45 20.86
N PRO A 108 -15.51 -7.69 21.24
CA PRO A 108 -15.91 -8.78 22.15
C PRO A 108 -15.65 -10.19 21.60
N ASN A 109 -15.50 -10.35 20.28
CA ASN A 109 -15.25 -11.64 19.62
C ASN A 109 -13.87 -11.71 18.96
N ARG A 110 -12.89 -10.88 19.38
CA ARG A 110 -11.52 -11.11 18.94
C ARG A 110 -11.07 -12.47 19.47
N ILE A 111 -10.87 -13.43 18.56
CA ILE A 111 -10.12 -14.63 18.88
C ILE A 111 -8.78 -14.13 19.42
N ALA A 112 -8.44 -14.49 20.66
CA ALA A 112 -7.16 -14.22 21.31
C ALA A 112 -5.93 -14.85 20.58
N ALA A 113 -6.08 -15.20 19.30
CA ALA A 113 -5.17 -16.01 18.50
C ALA A 113 -3.91 -15.27 18.00
N LEU A 114 -3.83 -13.94 18.11
CA LEU A 114 -2.64 -13.20 17.68
C LEU A 114 -1.81 -12.65 18.84
N GLU A 115 -2.42 -12.35 19.99
CA GLU A 115 -1.68 -11.86 21.17
C GLU A 115 -0.78 -12.96 21.75
N ASN A 116 -1.21 -14.23 21.76
CA ASN A 116 -0.38 -15.32 22.28
C ASN A 116 0.77 -15.74 21.37
N HIS A 117 0.69 -15.52 20.05
CA HIS A 117 1.79 -15.93 19.15
C HIS A 117 2.79 -14.82 18.85
N PHE A 118 2.35 -13.56 18.82
CA PHE A 118 3.23 -12.42 18.52
C PHE A 118 4.01 -11.92 19.75
N LEU A 119 3.42 -12.02 20.95
CA LEU A 119 4.10 -11.73 22.23
C LEU A 119 4.96 -12.89 22.74
N SER A 120 4.86 -14.10 22.14
CA SER A 120 5.73 -15.25 22.47
C SER A 120 6.96 -15.36 21.57
N LEU A 121 7.12 -14.47 20.59
CA LEU A 121 8.33 -14.41 19.79
C LEU A 121 9.50 -13.91 20.67
N PRO A 122 10.63 -14.64 20.72
CA PRO A 122 11.77 -14.24 21.54
C PRO A 122 12.29 -12.87 21.09
N GLY A 123 12.31 -11.90 22.01
CA GLY A 123 12.88 -10.55 21.80
C GLY A 123 11.89 -9.37 21.82
N ARG A 124 10.58 -9.58 21.97
CA ARG A 124 9.63 -8.49 22.25
C ARG A 124 9.06 -8.66 23.65
N GLY A 125 9.56 -7.85 24.59
CA GLY A 125 9.07 -7.84 25.96
C GLY A 125 7.57 -7.61 26.00
N GLN A 126 6.88 -8.30 26.93
CA GLN A 126 5.55 -7.87 27.34
C GLN A 126 5.63 -6.40 27.77
N PRO A 127 4.58 -5.59 27.54
CA PRO A 127 4.50 -4.27 28.14
C PRO A 127 4.67 -4.49 29.63
N SER A 128 5.80 -4.07 30.19
CA SER A 128 6.03 -4.16 31.61
C SER A 128 4.98 -3.29 32.29
N ASP A 129 4.08 -3.95 33.01
CA ASP A 129 3.31 -3.34 34.07
C ASP A 129 4.24 -2.40 34.88
N ASN A 130 3.79 -1.17 35.09
CA ASN A 130 4.45 -0.05 35.79
C ASN A 130 5.47 0.78 35.00
N ILE A 131 4.96 1.71 34.19
CA ILE A 131 5.56 3.05 34.13
C ILE A 131 4.69 3.96 35.01
N PRO A 132 5.17 4.42 36.18
CA PRO A 132 4.42 5.39 36.97
C PRO A 132 4.33 6.70 36.18
N MET A 133 3.11 7.22 36.05
CA MET A 133 2.84 8.60 35.65
C MET A 133 3.54 9.51 36.66
N ILE A 134 4.62 10.15 36.23
CA ILE A 134 5.21 11.30 36.93
C ILE A 134 4.33 12.51 36.60
N GLY A 135 3.98 13.26 37.65
CA GLY A 135 2.97 14.31 37.70
C GLY A 135 3.19 15.54 36.83
#